data_AF-A0A4T0LYT3-F1
#
_entry.id   AF-A0A4T0LYT3-F1
#
_cell.length_a   1.000
_cell.length_b   1.000
_cell.length_c   1.000
_cell.angle_alpha   90.00
_cell.angle_beta   90.00
_cell.angle_gamma   90.00
#
_symmetry.space_group_name_H-M   'P 1'
#
loop_
_entity.id
_entity.type
_entity.pdbx_description
1 polymer ?
#
loop_
_entity_poly.entity_id
_entity_poly.type
_entity_poly.pdbx_seq_one_letter_code
_entity_poly.pdbx_strand_id
1 'polypeptide(L)'
;MHSFTLIKQYQSPSLATLMDSNEFNDITDEIYTPTENLRLGEMIYSPGFTLLDAMSAIHIGDPRMDSFLSSDKDIPESFNPQQKLSLEEITYIIDRTTALELSFYSGSHLIQSSYTSLYLHKIRSLSLDFLKLQSLSLQDGPNYEWEWLGLVLRSALVGSLKCIHYVWTELVKGVLYDIEDFNSDKANLSPGEIYEDESVSFWLKEAIEWINKKIEGR
;
A
#
# COMPACT_ATOMS: atom_id res chain seq x y z
N MET A 1 -15.30 -13.08 20.11
CA MET A 1 -14.13 -13.93 19.82
C MET A 1 -14.09 -14.22 18.33
N HIS A 2 -13.45 -13.36 17.54
CA HIS A 2 -13.22 -13.60 16.11
C HIS A 2 -11.72 -13.48 15.87
N SER A 3 -11.11 -14.62 15.51
CA SER A 3 -9.69 -14.77 15.27
C SER A 3 -9.35 -14.09 13.94
N PHE A 4 -8.57 -13.02 13.98
CA PHE A 4 -8.11 -12.32 12.79
C PHE A 4 -6.91 -13.07 12.20
N THR A 5 -7.09 -13.60 10.99
CA THR A 5 -6.04 -14.22 10.19
C THR A 5 -5.00 -13.15 9.84
N LEU A 6 -3.83 -13.21 10.47
CA LEU A 6 -2.64 -12.51 10.03
C LEU A 6 -2.37 -12.94 8.58
N ILE A 7 -2.28 -11.98 7.66
CA ILE A 7 -1.65 -12.21 6.36
C ILE A 7 -0.20 -12.56 6.68
N LYS A 8 0.11 -13.86 6.74
CA LYS A 8 1.47 -14.34 6.76
C LYS A 8 2.12 -13.74 5.52
N GLN A 9 3.18 -12.95 5.69
CA GLN A 9 4.14 -12.76 4.60
C GLN A 9 4.43 -14.16 4.08
N TYR A 10 4.10 -14.42 2.82
CA TYR A 10 4.50 -15.64 2.16
C TYR A 10 6.03 -15.56 2.05
N GLN A 11 6.73 -16.04 3.07
CA GLN A 11 8.11 -16.41 2.93
C GLN A 11 8.09 -17.58 1.95
N SER A 12 8.53 -17.30 0.71
CA SER A 12 8.84 -18.37 -0.23
C SER A 12 9.73 -19.36 0.52
N PRO A 13 9.34 -20.64 0.64
CA PRO A 13 10.19 -21.64 1.25
C PRO A 13 11.56 -21.58 0.57
N SER A 14 12.63 -21.72 1.35
CA SER A 14 13.97 -21.79 0.77
C SER A 14 13.98 -22.93 -0.24
N LEU A 15 14.70 -22.78 -1.35
CA LEU A 15 14.78 -23.78 -2.43
C LEU A 15 15.12 -25.18 -1.86
N ALA A 16 15.94 -25.22 -0.80
CA ALA A 16 16.25 -26.43 -0.03
C ALA A 16 15.03 -27.08 0.64
N THR A 17 14.09 -26.30 1.17
CA THR A 17 12.87 -26.79 1.83
C THR A 17 11.85 -27.35 0.82
N LEU A 18 11.82 -26.84 -0.42
CA LEU A 18 11.03 -27.42 -1.52
C LEU A 18 11.70 -28.67 -2.10
N MET A 19 13.04 -28.72 -2.10
CA MET A 19 13.81 -29.87 -2.56
C MET A 19 13.82 -31.06 -1.57
N ASP A 20 13.48 -30.83 -0.29
CA ASP A 20 13.29 -31.90 0.71
C ASP A 20 12.00 -32.72 0.49
N SER A 21 11.05 -32.22 -0.30
CA SER A 21 10.02 -33.07 -0.88
C SER A 21 10.57 -33.75 -2.13
N ASN A 22 10.79 -35.06 -2.05
CA ASN A 22 11.18 -35.98 -3.14
C ASN A 22 10.20 -36.01 -4.35
N GLU A 23 9.36 -34.99 -4.55
CA GLU A 23 8.30 -34.93 -5.57
C GLU A 23 8.65 -34.05 -6.78
N PHE A 24 9.76 -33.31 -6.75
CA PHE A 24 10.16 -32.47 -7.89
C PHE A 24 11.24 -33.16 -8.73
N ASN A 25 10.90 -33.43 -10.00
CA ASN A 25 11.87 -33.91 -11.00
C ASN A 25 12.29 -32.73 -11.88
N ASP A 26 13.60 -32.58 -12.10
CA ASP A 26 14.13 -31.63 -13.06
C ASP A 26 13.84 -32.10 -14.49
N ILE A 27 13.05 -31.31 -15.23
CA ILE A 27 12.65 -31.58 -16.62
C ILE A 27 13.27 -30.58 -17.59
N THR A 28 14.30 -29.84 -17.17
CA THR A 28 14.94 -28.78 -17.98
C THR A 28 15.39 -29.33 -19.33
N ASP A 29 16.13 -30.44 -19.35
CA ASP A 29 16.62 -31.06 -20.57
C ASP A 29 15.50 -31.61 -21.47
N GLU A 30 14.41 -32.09 -20.86
CA GLU A 30 13.22 -32.59 -21.57
C GLU A 30 12.47 -31.46 -22.30
N ILE A 31 12.56 -30.22 -21.80
CA ILE A 31 11.97 -29.04 -22.43
C ILE A 31 12.92 -28.44 -23.48
N TYR A 32 14.23 -28.32 -23.20
CA TYR A 32 15.16 -27.69 -24.13
C TYR A 32 15.41 -28.53 -25.38
N THR A 33 15.57 -29.86 -25.25
CA THR A 33 15.91 -30.74 -26.40
C THR A 33 14.89 -30.66 -27.55
N PRO A 34 13.57 -30.69 -27.31
CA PRO A 34 12.59 -30.50 -28.39
C PRO A 34 12.57 -29.10 -28.99
N THR A 35 12.87 -28.06 -28.20
CA THR A 35 12.83 -26.66 -28.67
C THR A 35 13.93 -26.33 -29.67
N GLU A 36 15.06 -27.06 -29.67
CA GLU A 36 16.12 -26.89 -30.67
C GLU A 36 15.65 -27.17 -32.11
N ASN A 37 14.59 -27.96 -32.27
CA ASN A 37 14.02 -28.28 -33.58
C ASN A 37 13.03 -27.22 -34.10
N LEU A 38 12.69 -26.20 -33.31
CA LEU A 38 11.79 -25.13 -33.74
C LEU A 38 12.46 -24.22 -34.77
N ARG A 39 11.77 -23.93 -35.88
CA ARG A 39 12.24 -22.95 -36.85
C ARG A 39 11.93 -21.53 -36.39
N LEU A 40 12.71 -20.58 -36.90
CA LEU A 40 12.48 -19.16 -36.62
C LEU A 40 11.07 -18.75 -37.08
N GLY A 41 10.26 -18.24 -36.16
CA GLY A 41 8.86 -17.88 -36.40
C GLY A 41 7.84 -18.97 -36.00
N GLU A 42 8.27 -20.17 -35.62
CA GLU A 42 7.41 -21.18 -35.02
C GLU A 42 7.31 -20.95 -33.48
N MET A 43 6.12 -21.14 -32.92
CA MET A 43 5.86 -21.04 -31.49
C MET A 43 4.90 -22.15 -31.07
N ILE A 44 5.16 -22.77 -29.92
CA ILE A 44 4.24 -23.71 -29.29
C ILE A 44 3.46 -22.95 -28.23
N TYR A 45 2.14 -22.98 -28.31
CA TYR A 45 1.25 -22.32 -27.36
C TYR A 45 -0.03 -23.12 -27.16
N SER A 46 -0.71 -22.86 -26.05
CA SER A 46 -1.96 -23.54 -25.71
C SER A 46 -3.10 -23.15 -26.66
N PRO A 47 -4.00 -24.07 -27.05
CA PRO A 47 -5.21 -23.72 -27.79
C PRO A 47 -6.02 -22.65 -27.04
N GLY A 48 -6.17 -21.47 -27.64
CA GLY A 48 -6.88 -20.32 -27.06
C GLY A 48 -5.99 -19.18 -26.58
N PHE A 49 -4.67 -19.38 -26.51
CA PHE A 49 -3.73 -18.28 -26.27
C PHE A 49 -3.52 -17.48 -27.55
N THR A 50 -3.59 -16.14 -27.46
CA THR A 50 -3.33 -15.25 -28.59
C THR A 50 -2.04 -14.46 -28.40
N LEU A 51 -1.41 -14.06 -29.50
CA LEU A 51 -0.24 -13.17 -29.42
C LEU A 51 -0.57 -11.79 -28.84
N LEU A 52 -1.84 -11.37 -28.91
CA LEU A 52 -2.27 -10.14 -28.25
C LEU A 52 -2.20 -10.27 -26.73
N ASP A 53 -2.54 -11.44 -26.18
CA ASP A 53 -2.39 -11.73 -24.75
C ASP A 53 -0.90 -11.75 -24.36
N ALA A 54 -0.02 -12.22 -25.24
CA ALA A 54 1.42 -12.19 -25.01
C ALA A 54 1.98 -10.76 -24.89
N MET A 55 1.35 -9.76 -25.52
CA MET A 55 1.81 -8.37 -25.47
C MET A 55 1.61 -7.71 -24.10
N SER A 56 0.71 -8.22 -23.25
CA SER A 56 0.51 -7.72 -21.88
C SER A 56 1.36 -8.46 -20.84
N ALA A 57 2.10 -9.50 -21.25
CA ALA A 57 2.91 -10.31 -20.35
C ALA A 57 4.07 -9.50 -19.75
N ILE A 58 4.33 -9.72 -18.47
CA ILE A 58 5.47 -9.14 -17.76
C ILE A 58 6.73 -9.93 -18.11
N HIS A 59 7.80 -9.23 -18.49
CA HIS A 59 9.10 -9.84 -18.77
C HIS A 59 10.00 -9.77 -17.53
N ILE A 60 10.21 -10.92 -16.89
CA ILE A 60 11.14 -11.05 -15.76
C ILE A 60 12.56 -10.77 -16.25
N GLY A 61 13.32 -9.96 -15.53
CA GLY A 61 14.68 -9.58 -15.93
C GLY A 61 14.78 -8.27 -16.73
N ASP A 62 13.66 -7.71 -17.22
CA ASP A 62 13.67 -6.38 -17.86
C ASP A 62 13.45 -5.28 -16.81
N PRO A 63 14.35 -4.29 -16.66
CA PRO A 63 14.24 -3.27 -15.61
C PRO A 63 12.99 -2.38 -15.71
N ARG A 64 12.32 -2.31 -16.86
CA ARG A 64 11.10 -1.49 -17.04
C ARG A 64 9.81 -2.27 -16.79
N MET A 65 9.85 -3.60 -16.94
CA MET A 65 8.68 -4.47 -16.78
C MET A 65 8.72 -5.23 -15.45
N ASP A 66 9.91 -5.49 -14.93
CA ASP A 66 10.15 -6.19 -13.68
C ASP A 66 10.31 -5.18 -12.53
N SER A 67 9.25 -5.06 -11.73
CA SER A 67 9.23 -4.18 -10.56
C SER A 67 10.21 -4.60 -9.47
N PHE A 68 10.62 -5.88 -9.42
CA PHE A 68 11.58 -6.37 -8.44
C PHE A 68 12.97 -5.78 -8.68
N LEU A 69 13.38 -5.64 -9.94
CA LEU A 69 14.68 -5.06 -10.32
C LEU A 69 14.77 -3.56 -10.05
N SER A 70 13.65 -2.87 -9.97
CA SER A 70 13.59 -1.42 -9.71
C SER A 70 13.72 -1.07 -8.21
N SER A 71 13.62 -2.05 -7.31
CA SER A 71 13.53 -1.84 -5.85
C SER A 71 14.85 -1.58 -5.12
N ASP A 72 15.99 -1.79 -5.78
CA ASP A 72 17.31 -1.87 -5.10
C ASP A 72 17.89 -0.54 -4.58
N LYS A 73 17.23 0.61 -4.76
CA LYS A 73 17.87 1.91 -4.48
C LYS A 73 17.32 2.73 -3.32
N ASP A 74 16.04 2.62 -2.97
CA ASP A 74 15.43 3.65 -2.11
C ASP A 74 14.40 3.14 -1.07
N ILE A 75 14.29 1.84 -0.81
CA ILE A 75 13.43 1.37 0.30
C ILE A 75 14.17 1.72 1.61
N PRO A 76 13.64 2.63 2.46
CA PRO A 76 14.27 2.88 3.75
C PRO A 76 14.22 1.58 4.56
N GLU A 77 15.38 1.01 4.89
CA GLU A 77 15.57 -0.30 5.53
C GLU A 77 14.80 -0.49 6.85
N SER A 78 14.21 0.57 7.43
CA SER A 78 13.21 0.44 8.48
C SER A 78 12.35 1.69 8.63
N PHE A 79 11.27 1.82 7.83
CA PHE A 79 10.27 2.84 8.12
C PHE A 79 9.49 2.49 9.41
N ASN A 80 9.63 3.31 10.44
CA ASN A 80 8.87 3.19 11.68
C ASN A 80 7.75 4.25 11.75
N PRO A 81 6.47 3.88 11.60
CA PRO A 81 5.35 4.81 11.68
C PRO A 81 5.09 5.35 13.10
N GLN A 82 5.69 4.75 14.13
CA GLN A 82 5.50 5.09 15.55
C GLN A 82 6.65 5.92 16.12
N GLN A 83 7.51 6.45 15.26
CA GLN A 83 8.57 7.36 15.66
C GLN A 83 7.98 8.66 16.26
N LYS A 84 8.68 9.24 17.24
CA LYS A 84 8.34 10.57 17.78
C LYS A 84 8.57 11.61 16.67
N LEU A 85 7.54 12.38 16.33
CA LEU A 85 7.58 13.40 15.29
C LEU A 85 7.39 14.79 15.90
N SER A 86 8.08 15.78 15.34
CA SER A 86 7.81 17.18 15.62
C SER A 86 6.48 17.62 14.98
N LEU A 87 5.94 18.76 15.45
CA LEU A 87 4.72 19.32 14.90
C LEU A 87 4.88 19.69 13.42
N GLU A 88 6.04 20.23 13.03
CA GLU A 88 6.35 20.59 11.65
C GLU A 88 6.34 19.36 10.73
N GLU A 89 6.92 18.24 11.18
CA GLU A 89 6.89 16.98 10.44
C GLU A 89 5.47 16.43 10.28
N ILE A 90 4.64 16.52 11.32
CA ILE A 90 3.23 16.09 11.25
C ILE A 90 2.46 16.94 10.23
N THR A 91 2.60 18.26 10.30
CA THR A 91 1.96 19.17 9.34
C THR A 91 2.45 18.89 7.92
N TYR A 92 3.74 18.64 7.73
CA TYR A 92 4.31 18.27 6.44
C TYR A 92 3.71 16.96 5.90
N ILE A 93 3.55 15.93 6.73
CA ILE A 93 2.94 14.67 6.30
C ILE A 93 1.48 14.87 5.88
N ILE A 94 0.72 15.67 6.65
CA ILE A 94 -0.67 15.97 6.30
C ILE A 94 -0.74 16.71 4.96
N ASP A 95 0.07 17.76 4.78
CA ASP A 95 0.14 18.54 3.53
C ASP A 95 0.57 17.70 2.32
N ARG A 96 1.55 16.82 2.50
CA ARG A 96 1.95 15.89 1.44
C ARG A 96 0.86 14.89 1.12
N THR A 97 0.12 14.42 2.12
CA THR A 97 -0.98 13.46 1.89
C THR A 97 -2.12 14.12 1.10
N THR A 98 -2.50 15.36 1.42
CA THR A 98 -3.52 16.09 0.66
C THR A 98 -3.05 16.40 -0.77
N ALA A 99 -1.77 16.72 -0.98
CA ALA A 99 -1.22 16.89 -2.32
C ALA A 99 -1.29 15.60 -3.16
N LEU A 100 -1.03 14.44 -2.55
CA LEU A 100 -1.14 13.14 -3.21
C LEU A 100 -2.59 12.78 -3.55
N GLU A 101 -3.54 13.08 -2.66
CA GLU A 101 -4.97 12.96 -2.91
C GLU A 101 -5.42 13.81 -4.11
N LEU A 102 -4.98 15.07 -4.20
CA LEU A 102 -5.27 15.94 -5.36
C LEU A 102 -4.65 15.42 -6.66
N SER A 103 -3.47 14.79 -6.58
CA SER A 103 -2.84 14.16 -7.74
C SER A 103 -3.68 13.00 -8.29
N PHE A 104 -4.27 12.19 -7.42
CA PHE A 104 -5.23 11.15 -7.82
C PHE A 104 -6.45 11.77 -8.51
N TYR A 105 -7.00 12.87 -7.99
CA TYR A 105 -8.14 13.55 -8.61
C TYR A 105 -7.84 14.11 -10.01
N SER A 106 -6.56 14.35 -10.29
CA SER A 106 -6.08 14.82 -11.59
C SER A 106 -5.86 13.68 -12.60
N GLY A 107 -6.23 12.44 -12.26
CA GLY A 107 -6.15 11.27 -13.15
C GLY A 107 -4.94 10.36 -12.92
N SER A 108 -4.10 10.63 -11.92
CA SER A 108 -2.95 9.76 -11.61
C SER A 108 -3.39 8.45 -10.97
N HIS A 109 -2.63 7.36 -11.18
CA HIS A 109 -2.88 6.07 -10.54
C HIS A 109 -2.75 6.14 -9.01
N LEU A 110 -3.53 5.34 -8.27
CA LEU A 110 -3.43 5.28 -6.80
C LEU A 110 -2.04 4.80 -6.34
N ILE A 111 -1.46 3.83 -7.05
CA ILE A 111 -0.11 3.30 -6.79
C ILE A 111 0.96 4.39 -6.90
N GLN A 112 0.78 5.34 -7.83
CA GLN A 112 1.75 6.40 -8.12
C GLN A 112 1.50 7.69 -7.33
N SER A 113 0.33 7.84 -6.72
CA SER A 113 -0.08 9.00 -5.94
C SER A 113 -0.18 8.64 -4.46
N SER A 114 -1.39 8.46 -3.92
CA SER A 114 -1.63 8.27 -2.48
C SER A 114 -0.89 7.06 -1.90
N TYR A 115 -0.83 5.92 -2.60
CA TYR A 115 -0.15 4.72 -2.09
C TYR A 115 1.38 4.81 -2.09
N THR A 116 1.96 5.91 -2.53
CA THR A 116 3.39 6.19 -2.26
C THR A 116 3.64 6.52 -0.79
N SER A 117 2.62 6.99 -0.06
CA SER A 117 2.74 7.30 1.37
C SER A 117 2.76 6.03 2.22
N LEU A 118 3.91 5.75 2.85
CA LEU A 118 4.07 4.61 3.77
C LEU A 118 3.16 4.69 5.00
N TYR A 119 2.76 5.90 5.41
CA TYR A 119 1.82 6.09 6.52
C TYR A 119 0.44 5.52 6.21
N LEU A 120 -0.04 5.62 4.96
CA LEU A 120 -1.34 5.10 4.56
C LEU A 120 -1.39 3.56 4.63
N HIS A 121 -0.27 2.90 4.38
CA HIS A 121 -0.14 1.44 4.52
C HIS A 121 -0.08 0.96 5.98
N LYS A 122 0.27 1.85 6.91
CA LYS A 122 0.49 1.54 8.32
C LYS A 122 -0.46 2.27 9.28
N ILE A 123 -1.61 2.78 8.79
CA ILE A 123 -2.58 3.53 9.62
C ILE A 123 -2.99 2.78 10.89
N ARG A 124 -3.12 1.45 10.82
CA ARG A 124 -3.49 0.63 11.98
C ARG A 124 -2.48 0.71 13.12
N SER A 125 -1.19 0.88 12.83
CA SER A 125 -0.18 1.00 13.89
C SER A 125 -0.17 2.38 14.56
N LEU A 126 -0.83 3.39 13.97
CA LEU A 126 -0.98 4.72 14.54
C LEU A 126 -2.19 4.83 15.49
N SER A 127 -2.95 3.77 15.75
CA SER A 127 -4.07 3.88 16.72
C SER A 127 -3.57 4.28 18.10
N LEU A 128 -4.25 5.26 18.72
CA LEU A 128 -3.86 5.84 20.00
C LEU A 128 -3.67 4.80 21.11
N ASP A 129 -4.55 3.79 21.19
CA ASP A 129 -4.45 2.72 22.18
C ASP A 129 -3.13 1.94 22.06
N PHE A 130 -2.74 1.61 20.83
CA PHE A 130 -1.50 0.89 20.56
C PHE A 130 -0.27 1.74 20.90
N LEU A 131 -0.29 3.03 20.56
CA LEU A 131 0.79 3.97 20.87
C LEU A 131 0.96 4.16 22.37
N LYS A 132 -0.14 4.31 23.11
CA LYS A 132 -0.12 4.44 24.57
C LYS A 132 0.41 3.18 25.24
N LEU A 133 -0.04 1.99 24.82
CA LEU A 133 0.49 0.72 25.33
C LEU A 133 2.00 0.57 25.09
N GLN A 134 2.49 0.97 23.91
CA GLN A 134 3.90 0.92 23.58
C GLN A 134 4.73 1.92 24.40
N SER A 135 4.20 3.11 24.63
CA SER A 135 4.86 4.13 25.47
C SER A 135 5.02 3.72 26.93
N LEU A 136 4.12 2.87 27.46
CA LEU A 136 4.24 2.30 28.80
C LEU A 136 5.39 1.29 28.91
N SER A 137 5.75 0.66 27.78
CA SER A 137 6.83 -0.34 27.70
C SER A 137 8.21 0.28 27.46
N LEU A 138 8.28 1.47 26.86
CA LEU A 138 9.52 2.19 26.57
C LEU A 138 9.78 3.21 27.67
N GLN A 139 10.81 2.98 28.50
CA GLN A 139 11.24 3.90 29.57
C GLN A 139 11.92 5.16 29.01
N ASP A 140 11.29 5.88 28.08
CA ASP A 140 11.96 6.94 27.29
C ASP A 140 11.48 8.35 27.64
N GLY A 141 12.31 9.06 28.42
CA GLY A 141 12.48 10.52 28.36
C GLY A 141 11.23 11.38 28.59
N PRO A 142 11.27 12.70 28.28
CA PRO A 142 10.15 13.59 28.53
C PRO A 142 8.87 13.12 27.81
N ASN A 143 7.72 13.33 28.45
CA ASN A 143 6.38 12.94 27.98
C ASN A 143 6.13 13.44 26.56
N TYR A 144 6.30 12.58 25.55
CA TYR A 144 5.83 12.84 24.20
C TYR A 144 4.31 12.69 24.18
N GLU A 145 3.61 13.69 23.64
CA GLU A 145 2.16 13.68 23.52
C GLU A 145 1.75 12.83 22.31
N TRP A 146 1.48 11.55 22.55
CA TRP A 146 1.10 10.58 21.51
C TRP A 146 -0.21 10.93 20.80
N GLU A 147 -1.02 11.81 21.37
CA GLU A 147 -2.22 12.37 20.76
C GLU A 147 -1.93 13.06 19.42
N TRP A 148 -0.76 13.70 19.26
CA TRP A 148 -0.37 14.29 17.96
C TRP A 148 -0.31 13.25 16.84
N LEU A 149 0.15 12.04 17.15
CA LEU A 149 0.28 10.97 16.16
C LEU A 149 -1.03 10.17 16.04
N GLY A 150 -1.58 9.74 17.17
CA GLY A 150 -2.69 8.79 17.18
C GLY A 150 -4.08 9.38 17.07
N LEU A 151 -4.23 10.67 17.41
CA LEU A 151 -5.48 11.41 17.23
C LEU A 151 -5.37 12.31 16.01
N VAL A 152 -4.40 13.23 15.96
CA VAL A 152 -4.32 14.25 14.89
C VAL A 152 -3.87 13.65 13.56
N LEU A 153 -2.66 13.09 13.46
CA LEU A 153 -2.15 12.56 12.19
C LEU A 153 -3.03 11.41 11.67
N ARG A 154 -3.36 10.45 12.52
CA ARG A 154 -4.19 9.30 12.13
C ARG A 154 -5.57 9.72 11.61
N SER A 155 -6.27 10.64 12.29
CA SER A 155 -7.61 11.07 11.83
C SER A 155 -7.53 11.76 10.48
N ALA A 156 -6.52 12.61 10.25
CA ALA A 156 -6.29 13.26 8.96
C ALA A 156 -6.02 12.26 7.83
N LEU A 157 -5.16 11.25 8.06
CA LEU A 157 -4.85 10.21 7.08
C LEU A 157 -6.08 9.36 6.73
N VAL A 158 -6.87 8.97 7.75
CA VAL A 158 -8.12 8.22 7.54
C VAL A 158 -9.15 9.07 6.80
N GLY A 159 -9.25 10.35 7.13
CA GLY A 159 -10.10 11.31 6.43
C GLY A 159 -9.76 11.40 4.94
N SER A 160 -8.47 11.57 4.60
CA SER A 160 -8.01 11.61 3.22
C SER A 160 -8.31 10.31 2.45
N LEU A 161 -8.08 9.14 3.06
CA LEU A 161 -8.48 7.86 2.44
C LEU A 161 -9.99 7.76 2.19
N LYS A 162 -10.80 8.31 3.10
CA LYS A 162 -12.25 8.31 2.95
C LYS A 162 -12.69 9.26 1.83
N CYS A 163 -12.05 10.41 1.66
CA CYS A 163 -12.26 11.29 0.52
C CYS A 163 -11.91 10.59 -0.81
N ILE A 164 -10.75 9.93 -0.87
CA ILE A 164 -10.34 9.12 -2.03
C ILE A 164 -11.38 8.04 -2.34
N HIS A 165 -11.90 7.36 -1.31
CA HIS A 165 -12.95 6.35 -1.46
C HIS A 165 -14.22 6.91 -2.11
N TYR A 166 -14.71 8.06 -1.65
CA TYR A 166 -15.90 8.69 -2.23
C TYR A 166 -15.66 9.09 -3.68
N VAL A 167 -14.53 9.73 -3.98
CA VAL A 167 -14.20 10.11 -5.35
C VAL A 167 -14.11 8.89 -6.24
N TRP A 168 -13.37 7.86 -5.83
CA TRP A 168 -13.29 6.59 -6.57
C TRP A 168 -14.67 5.99 -6.84
N THR A 169 -15.55 5.98 -5.83
CA THR A 169 -16.92 5.45 -5.96
C THR A 169 -17.75 6.24 -6.97
N GLU A 170 -17.55 7.55 -7.08
CA GLU A 170 -18.20 8.38 -8.09
C GLU A 170 -17.63 8.14 -9.49
N LEU A 171 -16.30 8.05 -9.63
CA LEU A 171 -15.63 7.86 -10.92
C LEU A 171 -16.05 6.53 -11.59
N VAL A 172 -16.21 5.47 -10.79
CA VAL A 172 -16.55 4.12 -11.29
C VAL A 172 -18.02 3.96 -11.70
N LYS A 173 -18.87 4.99 -11.54
CA LYS A 173 -20.28 4.94 -11.99
C LYS A 173 -20.47 4.88 -13.52
N GLY A 174 -19.39 4.96 -14.30
CA GLY A 174 -19.42 4.81 -15.76
C GLY A 174 -19.71 6.10 -16.52
N VAL A 175 -19.51 7.26 -15.87
CA VAL A 175 -19.60 8.59 -16.52
C VAL A 175 -18.31 8.93 -17.26
N LEU A 176 -17.17 8.41 -16.78
CA LEU A 176 -15.84 8.67 -17.30
C LEU A 176 -15.21 7.39 -17.87
N TYR A 177 -14.21 7.54 -18.73
CA TYR A 177 -13.48 6.43 -19.32
C TYR A 177 -12.29 6.03 -18.43
N ASP A 178 -12.30 4.77 -18.01
CA ASP A 178 -11.19 4.19 -17.23
C ASP A 178 -9.93 4.08 -18.10
N ILE A 179 -8.76 4.29 -17.49
CA ILE A 179 -7.43 4.33 -18.09
C ILE A 179 -7.17 5.56 -18.99
N GLU A 180 -8.18 6.38 -19.27
CA GLU A 180 -8.05 7.66 -19.99
C GLU A 180 -8.23 8.86 -19.05
N ASP A 181 -9.42 9.01 -18.45
CA ASP A 181 -9.77 10.14 -17.59
C ASP A 181 -9.29 9.93 -16.15
N PHE A 182 -9.38 8.69 -15.69
CA PHE A 182 -8.98 8.26 -14.35
C PHE A 182 -8.54 6.81 -14.39
N ASN A 183 -8.04 6.30 -13.27
CA ASN A 183 -7.72 4.90 -13.13
C ASN A 183 -8.51 4.25 -11.99
N SER A 184 -9.23 3.18 -12.32
CA SER A 184 -10.06 2.46 -11.37
C SER A 184 -9.31 1.45 -10.50
N ASP A 185 -8.04 1.14 -10.82
CA ASP A 185 -7.29 0.11 -10.10
C ASP A 185 -6.94 0.54 -8.67
N LYS A 186 -7.29 -0.33 -7.71
CA LYS A 186 -7.03 -0.16 -6.28
C LYS A 186 -5.77 -0.89 -5.82
N ALA A 187 -5.02 -1.55 -6.70
CA ALA A 187 -3.83 -2.33 -6.35
C ALA A 187 -4.09 -3.42 -5.29
N ASN A 188 -5.30 -4.01 -5.28
CA ASN A 188 -5.77 -4.95 -4.25
C ASN A 188 -5.80 -4.41 -2.81
N LEU A 189 -5.80 -3.09 -2.63
CA LEU A 189 -5.98 -2.44 -1.33
C LEU A 189 -7.39 -1.88 -1.23
N SER A 190 -7.96 -1.84 -0.02
CA SER A 190 -9.26 -1.22 0.23
C SER A 190 -9.07 0.29 0.49
N PRO A 191 -9.50 1.20 -0.40
CA PRO A 191 -9.44 2.63 -0.15
C PRO A 191 -10.53 2.99 0.84
N GLY A 192 -10.20 3.17 2.13
CA GLY A 192 -11.11 3.77 3.13
C GLY A 192 -12.41 3.00 3.47
N GLU A 193 -12.76 1.93 2.76
CA GLU A 193 -14.02 1.16 2.89
C GLU A 193 -14.24 0.58 4.29
N ILE A 194 -13.14 0.26 4.99
CA ILE A 194 -13.15 -0.34 6.33
C ILE A 194 -13.64 0.67 7.40
N TYR A 195 -13.55 1.98 7.11
CA TYR A 195 -13.87 3.02 8.06
C TYR A 195 -15.28 3.56 7.86
N GLU A 196 -16.09 3.48 8.90
CA GLU A 196 -17.45 4.03 8.93
C GLU A 196 -17.44 5.56 8.96
N ASP A 197 -18.34 6.16 8.20
CA ASP A 197 -18.43 7.61 7.99
C ASP A 197 -18.59 8.40 9.30
N GLU A 198 -19.45 7.89 10.20
CA GLU A 198 -19.70 8.49 11.51
C GLU A 198 -18.45 8.47 12.39
N SER A 199 -17.72 7.34 12.39
CA SER A 199 -16.49 7.18 13.16
C SER A 199 -15.39 8.13 12.67
N VAL A 200 -15.22 8.27 11.34
CA VAL A 200 -14.24 9.18 10.75
C VAL A 200 -14.56 10.64 11.10
N SER A 201 -15.82 11.04 10.95
CA SER A 201 -16.29 12.39 11.31
C SER A 201 -16.06 12.69 12.80
N PHE A 202 -16.34 11.72 13.66
CA PHE A 202 -16.10 11.83 15.10
C PHE A 202 -14.61 12.05 15.41
N TRP A 203 -13.71 11.20 14.88
CA TRP A 203 -12.26 11.32 15.14
C TRP A 203 -11.67 12.65 14.64
N LEU A 204 -12.13 13.15 13.49
CA LEU A 204 -11.70 14.46 12.96
C LEU A 204 -12.14 15.61 13.87
N LYS A 205 -13.38 15.59 14.34
CA LYS A 205 -13.89 16.61 15.29
C LYS A 205 -13.14 16.55 16.61
N GLU A 206 -12.93 15.35 17.14
CA GLU A 206 -12.15 15.14 18.38
C GLU A 206 -10.73 15.68 18.24
N ALA A 207 -10.06 15.44 17.10
CA ALA A 207 -8.74 15.99 16.83
C ALA A 207 -8.73 17.52 16.81
N ILE A 208 -9.71 18.16 16.15
CA ILE A 208 -9.83 19.63 16.10
C ILE A 208 -10.07 20.21 17.50
N GLU A 209 -11.00 19.63 18.26
CA GLU A 209 -11.27 20.08 19.64
C GLU A 209 -10.04 19.95 20.53
N TRP A 210 -9.29 18.87 20.39
CA TRP A 210 -8.06 18.65 21.14
C TRP A 210 -6.98 19.69 20.79
N ILE A 211 -6.79 19.98 19.50
CA ILE A 211 -5.87 21.03 19.03
C ILE A 211 -6.28 22.39 19.58
N ASN A 212 -7.57 22.75 19.51
CA ASN A 212 -8.06 24.04 20.01
C ASN A 212 -7.79 24.20 21.51
N LYS A 213 -8.06 23.17 22.32
CA LYS A 213 -7.74 23.18 23.76
C LYS A 213 -6.25 23.40 24.03
N LYS A 214 -5.37 22.87 23.19
CA LYS A 214 -3.91 23.06 23.30
C LYS A 214 -3.46 24.46 22.91
N ILE A 215 -4.14 25.08 21.95
CA ILE A 215 -3.87 26.47 21.54
C ILE A 215 -4.38 27.44 22.61
N GLU A 216 -5.58 27.23 23.15
CA GLU A 216 -6.18 28.06 24.20
C GLU A 216 -5.49 27.92 25.57
N GLY A 217 -4.86 26.78 25.82
CA GLY A 217 -4.09 26.51 27.04
C GLY A 217 -2.65 27.06 27.04
N ARG A 218 -2.24 27.79 25.99
CA ARG A 218 -0.98 28.54 25.92
C ARG A 218 -1.21 30.02 26.22
#